data_AF-A0ABD0NPY3-F1
#
_entry.id   AF-A0ABD0NPY3-F1
#
_cell.length_a   1.000
_cell.length_b   1.000
_cell.length_c   1.000
_cell.angle_alpha   90.00
_cell.angle_beta   90.00
_cell.angle_gamma   90.00
#
_symmetry.space_group_name_H-M   'P 1'
#
loop_
_entity.id
_entity.type
_entity.pdbx_description
1 polymer ?
#
loop_
_entity_poly.entity_id
_entity_poly.type
_entity_poly.pdbx_seq_one_letter_code
_entity_poly.pdbx_strand_id
1 'polypeptide(L)' 'MASKKLRRTGVSADLCERLKRHQVETCQDVLSITPVELMRVAGLSYPAALDLMRLVSKACVPTVST' A
#
# COMPACT_ATOMS: atom_id res chain seq x y z
N MET A 1 -12.27 9.76 5.37
CA MET A 1 -11.71 9.11 4.15
C MET A 1 -10.32 8.50 4.40
N ALA A 2 -10.05 7.89 5.57
CA ALA A 2 -8.68 7.51 5.98
C ALA A 2 -8.46 5.99 6.18
N SER A 3 -9.41 5.15 5.78
CA SER A 3 -9.31 3.69 5.96
C SER A 3 -9.88 2.92 4.77
N LYS A 4 -9.45 3.27 3.55
CA LYS A 4 -9.52 2.30 2.45
C LYS A 4 -8.53 1.19 2.80
N LYS A 5 -9.05 0.06 3.31
CA LYS A 5 -8.26 -1.14 3.58
C LYS A 5 -7.52 -1.52 2.29
N LEU A 6 -6.20 -1.78 2.39
CA LEU A 6 -5.33 -2.23 1.30
C LEU A 6 -5.93 -3.37 0.45
N ARG A 7 -6.80 -4.18 1.06
CA ARG A 7 -7.56 -5.24 0.39
C ARG A 7 -8.44 -4.75 -0.79
N ARG A 8 -8.84 -3.47 -0.82
CA ARG A 8 -9.65 -2.87 -1.90
C ARG A 8 -8.82 -2.28 -3.03
N THR A 9 -7.50 -2.19 -2.90
CA THR A 9 -6.62 -1.52 -3.88
C THR A 9 -5.97 -2.49 -4.87
N GLY A 10 -6.43 -3.75 -4.92
CA GLY A 10 -5.89 -4.78 -5.83
C GLY A 10 -4.51 -5.31 -5.42
N VAL A 11 -4.06 -5.01 -4.20
CA VAL A 11 -2.83 -5.60 -3.64
C VAL A 11 -3.08 -7.07 -3.33
N SER A 12 -2.15 -7.94 -3.73
CA SER A 12 -2.23 -9.38 -3.47
C SER A 12 -2.51 -9.67 -2.00
N ALA A 13 -3.44 -10.59 -1.72
CA ALA A 13 -3.87 -10.89 -0.34
C ALA A 13 -2.71 -11.31 0.57
N ASP A 14 -1.70 -12.01 0.03
CA ASP A 14 -0.48 -12.39 0.74
C ASP A 14 0.34 -11.17 1.18
N LEU A 15 0.53 -10.20 0.28
CA LEU A 15 1.19 -8.92 0.59
C LEU A 15 0.42 -8.12 1.63
N CYS A 16 -0.91 -8.14 1.55
CA CYS A 16 -1.77 -7.45 2.51
C CYS A 16 -1.64 -8.06 3.92
N GLU A 17 -1.56 -9.39 4.05
CA GLU A 17 -1.33 -10.06 5.33
C GLU A 17 0.07 -9.79 5.88
N ARG A 18 1.09 -9.75 5.02
CA ARG A 18 2.45 -9.37 5.44
C ARG A 18 2.51 -7.94 5.95
N LEU A 19 1.92 -6.99 5.21
CA LEU A 19 1.85 -5.58 5.63
C LEU A 19 1.08 -5.44 6.95
N LYS A 20 -0.02 -6.19 7.12
CA LYS A 20 -0.82 -6.20 8.35
C LYS A 20 -0.03 -6.69 9.58
N ARG A 21 0.86 -7.68 9.43
CA ARG A 21 1.76 -8.12 10.51
C ARG A 21 2.73 -7.04 10.97
N HIS A 22 3.00 -6.06 10.12
CA HIS A 22 3.85 -4.90 10.42
C HIS A 22 3.05 -3.63 10.75
N GLN A 23 1.75 -3.76 11.09
CA GLN A 23 0.81 -2.66 11.37
C GLN A 23 0.52 -1.72 10.19
N VAL A 24 0.86 -2.13 8.96
CA VAL A 24 0.57 -1.35 7.75
C VAL A 24 -0.78 -1.82 7.20
N GLU A 25 -1.86 -1.25 7.73
CA GLU A 25 -3.24 -1.63 7.37
C GLU A 25 -3.91 -0.65 6.39
N THR A 26 -3.44 0.60 6.35
CA THR A 26 -4.04 1.66 5.54
C THR A 26 -3.18 2.05 4.36
N CYS A 27 -3.82 2.58 3.31
CA CYS A 27 -3.10 3.21 2.20
C CYS A 27 -2.23 4.38 2.66
N GLN A 28 -2.60 5.05 3.75
CA GLN A 28 -1.86 6.17 4.30
C GLN A 28 -0.56 5.69 4.94
N ASP A 29 -0.58 4.60 5.71
CA ASP A 29 0.63 3.98 6.28
C ASP A 29 1.62 3.58 5.19
N VAL A 30 1.12 3.02 4.08
CA VAL A 30 1.95 2.65 2.91
C VAL A 30 2.57 3.88 2.24
N LEU A 31 1.85 5.00 2.18
CA LEU A 31 2.35 6.26 1.61
C LEU A 31 3.29 7.00 2.56
N SER A 32 3.22 6.73 3.87
CA SER A 32 4.10 7.32 4.89
C SER A 32 5.45 6.61 5.01
N ILE A 33 5.55 5.35 4.60
CA ILE A 33 6.79 4.57 4.60
C ILE A 33 7.56 4.71 3.29
N THR A 34 8.88 4.58 3.37
CA THR A 34 9.75 4.68 2.20
C THR A 34 9.74 3.40 1.34
N PRO A 35 10.08 3.48 0.03
CA PRO A 35 10.22 2.31 -0.83
C PRO A 35 11.10 1.21 -0.22
N VAL A 36 12.18 1.61 0.45
CA VAL A 36 13.16 0.70 1.05
C VAL A 36 12.59 -0.01 2.27
N GLU A 37 11.82 0.67 3.10
CA GLU A 37 11.09 0.05 4.21
C GLU A 37 10.01 -0.89 3.69
N LEU A 38 9.29 -0.51 2.63
CA LEU A 38 8.30 -1.36 1.99
C LEU A 38 8.94 -2.63 1.40
N MET A 39 10.13 -2.53 0.80
CA MET A 39 10.91 -3.70 0.39
C MET A 39 11.28 -4.59 1.57
N ARG A 40 11.67 -4.01 2.72
CA ARG A 40 12.05 -4.77 3.91
C ARG A 40 10.85 -5.49 4.54
N VAL A 41 9.71 -4.82 4.64
CA VAL A 41 8.47 -5.32 5.25
C VAL A 41 7.77 -6.34 4.34
N ALA A 42 7.64 -5.99 3.06
CA ALA A 42 6.93 -6.80 2.08
C ALA A 42 7.83 -7.82 1.36
N GLY A 43 9.15 -7.78 1.56
CA GLY A 43 10.12 -8.65 0.88
C GLY A 43 10.01 -8.56 -0.64
N LEU A 44 9.75 -7.35 -1.16
CA LEU A 44 9.57 -7.09 -2.59
C LEU A 44 10.84 -6.54 -3.22
N SER A 45 10.96 -6.74 -4.52
CA SER A 45 11.93 -6.05 -5.37
C SER A 45 11.63 -4.54 -5.39
N TYR A 46 12.66 -3.70 -5.56
CA TYR A 46 12.51 -2.25 -5.69
C TYR A 46 11.45 -1.81 -6.71
N PRO A 47 11.41 -2.35 -7.96
CA PRO A 47 10.36 -1.98 -8.92
C PRO A 47 8.96 -2.39 -8.45
N ALA A 48 8.83 -3.57 -7.82
CA ALA A 48 7.54 -4.04 -7.29
C ALA A 48 7.04 -3.18 -6.12
N ALA A 49 7.95 -2.69 -5.27
CA ALA A 49 7.62 -1.75 -4.21
C ALA A 49 7.15 -0.39 -4.76
N LEU A 50 7.81 0.10 -5.81
CA LEU A 50 7.41 1.33 -6.52
C LEU A 50 6.02 1.22 -7.17
N ASP A 51 5.74 0.11 -7.86
CA ASP A 51 4.44 -0.12 -8.48
C ASP A 51 3.33 -0.27 -7.44
N LEU A 52 3.61 -0.92 -6.30
CA LEU A 52 2.66 -1.03 -5.20
C LEU A 52 2.32 0.35 -4.62
N MET A 53 3.32 1.20 -4.35
CA MET A 53 3.07 2.57 -3.88
C MET A 53 2.29 3.40 -4.92
N ARG A 54 2.55 3.23 -6.21
CA ARG A 54 1.77 3.89 -7.28
C ARG A 54 0.32 3.43 -7.32
N LEU A 55 0.08 2.12 -7.19
CA LEU A 55 -1.27 1.54 -7.13
C LEU A 55 -2.03 2.05 -5.92
N VAL A 56 -1.39 2.04 -4.75
CA VAL A 56 -1.98 2.52 -3.50
C VAL A 56 -2.23 4.03 -3.57
N SER A 57 -1.28 4.81 -4.11
CA SER A 57 -1.44 6.24 -4.36
C SER A 57 -2.67 6.50 -5.23
N LYS A 58 -2.78 5.86 -6.41
CA LYS A 58 -3.93 5.98 -7.31
C LYS A 58 -5.26 5.59 -6.64
N ALA A 59 -5.26 4.54 -5.84
CA ALA A 59 -6.46 4.10 -5.14
C ALA A 59 -6.86 5.01 -3.95
N CYS A 60 -5.87 5.73 -3.40
CA CYS A 60 -6.04 6.72 -2.35
C CYS A 60 -6.45 8.09 -2.88
N VAL A 61 -6.14 8.43 -4.15
CA VAL A 61 -6.64 9.65 -4.78
C VAL A 61 -8.17 9.65 -4.71
N PRO A 62 -8.78 10.64 -4.03
CA PRO A 62 -10.22 10.77 -4.02
C PRO A 62 -10.68 11.14 -5.44
N THR A 63 -11.50 10.31 -6.05
CA THR A 63 -12.32 10.73 -7.18
C THR A 63 -13.27 11.80 -6.66
N VAL A 64 -12.98 13.05 -6.98
CA VAL A 64 -13.90 14.17 -6.77
C VAL A 64 -15.14 13.89 -7.63
N SER A 65 -16.23 13.49 -7.01
CA SER A 65 -17.55 13.63 -7.62
C SER A 65 -17.95 15.09 -7.42
N THR A 66 -17.67 15.91 -8.43
CA THR A 66 -18.35 17.20 -8.64
C THR A 66 -19.81 16.96 -8.92
#